data_AF-A0A4W5RI07-F1
#
_entry.id   AF-A0A4W5RI07-F1
#
_cell.length_a   1.000
_cell.length_b   1.000
_cell.length_c   1.000
_cell.angle_alpha   90.00
_cell.angle_beta   90.00
_cell.angle_gamma   90.00
#
_symmetry.space_group_name_H-M   'P 1'
#
loop_
_entity.id
_entity.type
_entity.pdbx_description
1 polymer ?
#
loop_
_entity_poly.entity_id
_entity_poly.type
_entity_poly.pdbx_seq_one_letter_code
_entity_poly.pdbx_strand_id
1 'polypeptide(L)'
;VPLSMYLLIKPVTDVVYSSMPSEESRNIFQSLEEHIVRLREELDREREERNYFQLERDKIHTFWEITKRHLDERKADLRNRDREMEEAEEHHQVEIKVYVHCVVCLTDSCQDLEPWRANLTNCLHGLFVYQEQMEEMTRKEERLEKDMAEVLLQNKRLTEPLQRAKEEVTELQKQQANYEKDKTSLAGAKARLKVADKEIKDLKWEHEVLGQRFSKVQVERDDLYKKFTQAIQEVQQQSGFKNLLLERKLGALTNTLEKKEAQLNEVLFCNQTTLFVFSLQEVLDSKNIAIKDLQYELARVCKARNDLLRTYEARLQAFGIPMEELGFKPLESSVAGHLLGQGPAGLVSAPT
;
A
#
# COMPACT_ATOMS: atom_id res chain seq x y z
N VAL A 1 15.24 -5.43 -19.25
CA VAL A 1 16.45 -4.81 -18.66
C VAL A 1 16.09 -3.51 -17.92
N PRO A 2 15.31 -3.51 -16.81
CA PRO A 2 14.85 -2.26 -16.20
C PRO A 2 15.61 -1.86 -14.92
N LEU A 3 16.17 -2.81 -14.15
CA LEU A 3 16.77 -2.50 -12.84
C LEU A 3 18.09 -1.72 -12.92
N SER A 4 18.87 -1.85 -14.00
CA SER A 4 20.19 -1.22 -14.12
C SER A 4 20.13 0.31 -14.27
N MET A 5 19.02 0.87 -14.74
CA MET A 5 18.89 2.32 -14.95
C MET A 5 18.42 3.05 -13.69
N TYR A 6 17.69 2.35 -12.81
CA TYR A 6 17.22 2.88 -11.52
C TYR A 6 18.36 3.17 -10.53
N LEU A 7 19.44 2.39 -10.59
CA LEU A 7 20.60 2.53 -9.69
C LEU A 7 21.51 3.73 -10.04
N LEU A 8 21.47 4.22 -11.28
CA LEU A 8 22.27 5.37 -11.72
C LEU A 8 21.56 6.72 -11.51
N ILE A 9 20.23 6.74 -11.35
CA ILE A 9 19.44 7.97 -11.21
C ILE A 9 19.36 8.45 -9.75
N LYS A 10 19.25 7.52 -8.79
CA LYS A 10 19.19 7.84 -7.34
C LYS A 10 20.31 8.75 -6.81
N PRO A 11 21.60 8.56 -7.14
CA PRO A 11 22.65 9.43 -6.61
C PRO A 11 22.61 10.85 -7.21
N VAL A 12 21.98 11.05 -8.37
CA VAL A 12 21.82 12.37 -9.01
C VAL A 12 20.63 13.12 -8.42
N THR A 13 19.53 12.43 -8.10
CA THR A 13 18.35 13.04 -7.47
C THR A 13 18.66 13.54 -6.05
N ASP A 14 19.38 12.78 -5.23
CA ASP A 14 19.73 13.17 -3.85
C ASP A 14 20.62 14.43 -3.78
N VAL A 15 21.47 14.65 -4.79
CA VAL A 15 22.31 15.86 -4.92
C VAL A 15 21.48 17.09 -5.34
N VAL A 16 20.40 16.89 -6.10
CA VAL A 16 19.48 17.96 -6.53
C VAL A 16 18.53 18.36 -5.39
N TYR A 17 18.03 17.41 -4.60
CA TYR A 17 17.17 17.67 -3.43
C TYR A 17 17.90 18.50 -2.35
N SER A 18 19.20 18.27 -2.16
CA SER A 18 20.02 18.97 -1.16
C SER A 18 20.44 20.39 -1.56
N SER A 19 20.35 20.76 -2.84
CA SER A 19 20.75 22.07 -3.37
C SER A 19 19.59 23.04 -3.64
N MET A 20 18.34 22.65 -3.39
CA MET A 20 17.16 23.52 -3.57
C MET A 20 16.87 24.43 -2.35
N PRO A 21 16.53 25.73 -2.54
CA PRO A 21 16.53 26.73 -1.46
C PRO A 21 15.26 26.76 -0.61
N SER A 22 14.15 26.13 -1.05
CA SER A 22 12.87 26.12 -0.31
C SER A 22 12.29 24.70 -0.17
N GLU A 23 11.73 24.43 1.01
CA GLU A 23 11.11 23.14 1.36
C GLU A 23 9.86 22.85 0.49
N GLU A 24 9.15 23.91 0.08
CA GLU A 24 8.06 23.84 -0.89
C GLU A 24 8.52 23.31 -2.26
N SER A 25 9.69 23.72 -2.73
CA SER A 25 10.22 23.25 -4.01
C SER A 25 10.55 21.76 -3.99
N ARG A 26 11.03 21.23 -2.86
CA ARG A 26 11.27 19.78 -2.70
C ARG A 26 9.97 18.99 -2.70
N ASN A 27 8.95 19.46 -1.99
CA ASN A 27 7.65 18.78 -1.96
C ASN A 27 6.98 18.75 -3.34
N ILE A 28 7.10 19.83 -4.12
CA ILE A 28 6.60 19.87 -5.50
C ILE A 28 7.37 18.87 -6.37
N PHE A 29 8.70 18.81 -6.26
CA PHE A 29 9.51 17.87 -7.03
C PHE A 29 9.19 16.42 -6.70
N GLN A 30 8.99 16.10 -5.42
CA GLN A 30 8.63 14.76 -4.95
C GLN A 30 7.23 14.35 -5.44
N SER A 31 6.26 15.29 -5.39
CA SER A 31 4.93 15.06 -5.96
C SER A 31 4.97 14.85 -7.47
N LEU A 32 5.85 15.54 -8.19
CA LEU A 32 6.04 15.37 -9.64
C LEU A 32 6.71 14.04 -9.98
N GLU A 33 7.72 13.62 -9.22
CA GLU A 33 8.38 12.33 -9.38
C GLU A 33 7.41 11.17 -9.17
N GLU A 34 6.58 11.23 -8.13
CA GLU A 34 5.52 10.25 -7.91
C GLU A 34 4.52 10.22 -9.07
N HIS A 35 4.13 11.39 -9.59
CA HIS A 35 3.19 11.46 -10.71
C HIS A 35 3.82 10.90 -12.01
N ILE A 36 5.11 11.12 -12.24
CA ILE A 36 5.86 10.54 -13.36
C ILE A 36 5.94 9.02 -13.23
N VAL A 37 6.15 8.48 -12.03
CA VAL A 37 6.16 7.04 -11.79
C VAL A 37 4.77 6.43 -12.07
N ARG A 38 3.70 7.04 -11.55
CA ARG A 38 2.31 6.59 -11.82
C ARG A 38 1.98 6.59 -13.31
N LEU A 39 2.34 7.66 -14.03
CA LEU A 39 2.13 7.74 -15.48
C LEU A 39 2.95 6.71 -16.26
N ARG A 40 4.15 6.34 -15.79
CA ARG A 40 4.95 5.27 -16.41
C ARG A 40 4.31 3.90 -16.17
N GLU A 41 3.83 3.63 -14.96
CA GLU A 41 3.11 2.39 -14.64
C GLU A 41 1.79 2.27 -15.41
N GLU A 42 1.09 3.38 -15.63
CA GLU A 42 -0.08 3.42 -16.53
C GLU A 42 0.30 3.16 -17.99
N LEU A 43 1.38 3.78 -18.48
CA LEU A 43 1.85 3.55 -19.85
C LEU A 43 2.29 2.10 -20.09
N ASP A 44 2.94 1.47 -19.11
CA ASP A 44 3.37 0.08 -19.22
C ASP A 44 2.17 -0.89 -19.15
N ARG A 45 1.18 -0.63 -18.28
CA ARG A 45 -0.10 -1.37 -18.29
C ARG A 45 -0.81 -1.28 -19.63
N GLU A 46 -0.93 -0.07 -20.19
CA GLU A 46 -1.52 0.16 -21.52
C GLU A 46 -0.77 -0.57 -22.65
N ARG A 47 0.55 -0.73 -22.52
CA ARG A 47 1.36 -1.51 -23.49
C ARG A 47 1.10 -3.00 -23.35
N GLU A 48 1.02 -3.51 -22.13
CA GLU A 48 0.70 -4.91 -21.85
C GLU A 48 -0.69 -5.27 -22.35
N GLU A 49 -1.68 -4.41 -22.12
CA GLU A 49 -3.04 -4.56 -22.61
C GLU A 49 -3.09 -4.58 -24.14
N ARG A 50 -2.42 -3.63 -24.82
CA ARG A 50 -2.33 -3.65 -26.29
C ARG A 50 -1.70 -4.94 -26.83
N ASN A 51 -0.62 -5.42 -26.20
CA ASN A 51 0.04 -6.65 -26.61
C ASN A 51 -0.89 -7.86 -26.40
N TYR A 52 -1.58 -7.91 -25.26
CA TYR A 52 -2.58 -8.94 -24.98
C TYR A 52 -3.70 -8.97 -26.04
N PHE A 53 -4.28 -7.81 -26.37
CA PHE A 53 -5.31 -7.73 -27.42
C PHE A 53 -4.80 -8.08 -28.81
N GLN A 54 -3.53 -7.77 -29.12
CA GLN A 54 -2.91 -8.18 -30.38
C GLN A 54 -2.77 -9.70 -30.48
N LEU A 55 -2.30 -10.35 -29.40
CA LEU A 55 -2.18 -11.80 -29.36
C LEU A 55 -3.54 -12.48 -29.52
N GLU A 56 -4.58 -11.94 -28.89
CA GLU A 56 -5.93 -12.50 -28.95
C GLU A 56 -6.59 -12.30 -30.31
N ARG A 57 -6.35 -11.15 -30.95
CA ARG A 57 -6.75 -10.93 -32.34
C ARG A 57 -6.08 -11.93 -33.28
N ASP A 58 -4.77 -12.16 -33.13
CA ASP A 58 -4.02 -13.06 -34.01
C ASP A 58 -4.44 -14.53 -33.80
N LYS A 59 -4.74 -14.94 -32.56
CA LYS A 59 -5.38 -16.23 -32.27
C LYS A 59 -6.74 -16.36 -32.96
N ILE A 60 -7.62 -15.36 -32.82
CA ILE A 60 -8.95 -15.39 -33.46
C ILE A 60 -8.80 -15.47 -34.99
N HIS A 61 -7.87 -14.72 -35.58
CA HIS A 61 -7.60 -14.74 -37.00
C HIS A 61 -7.15 -16.12 -37.49
N THR A 62 -6.19 -16.74 -36.82
CA THR A 62 -5.72 -18.09 -37.17
C THR A 62 -6.82 -19.14 -37.03
N PHE A 63 -7.63 -19.09 -35.97
CA PHE A 63 -8.79 -19.97 -35.82
C PHE A 63 -9.81 -19.78 -36.96
N TRP A 64 -10.07 -18.53 -37.35
CA TRP A 64 -10.98 -18.23 -38.45
C TRP A 64 -10.47 -18.76 -39.79
N GLU A 65 -9.18 -18.57 -40.11
CA GLU A 65 -8.56 -19.09 -41.33
C GLU A 65 -8.63 -20.62 -41.40
N ILE A 66 -8.36 -21.31 -40.29
CA ILE A 66 -8.48 -22.76 -40.19
C ILE A 66 -9.92 -23.19 -40.46
N THR A 67 -10.87 -22.56 -39.77
CA THR A 67 -12.29 -22.93 -39.89
C THR A 67 -12.81 -22.67 -41.31
N LYS A 68 -12.40 -21.56 -41.93
CA LYS A 68 -12.75 -21.23 -43.31
C LYS A 68 -12.20 -22.25 -44.30
N ARG A 69 -10.92 -22.64 -44.17
CA ARG A 69 -10.32 -23.68 -45.03
C ARG A 69 -11.05 -25.01 -44.90
N HIS A 70 -11.36 -25.44 -43.67
CA HIS A 70 -12.11 -26.68 -43.44
C HIS A 70 -13.49 -26.62 -44.08
N LEU A 71 -14.17 -25.47 -44.04
CA LEU A 71 -15.45 -25.28 -44.71
C LEU A 71 -15.32 -25.44 -46.24
N ASP A 72 -14.30 -24.83 -46.84
CA ASP A 72 -14.07 -24.86 -48.28
C ASP A 72 -13.68 -26.28 -48.76
N GLU A 73 -12.88 -27.02 -47.98
CA GLU A 73 -12.57 -28.44 -48.20
C GLU A 73 -13.84 -29.30 -48.16
N ARG A 74 -14.67 -29.15 -47.12
CA ARG A 74 -15.94 -29.90 -47.01
C ARG A 74 -16.93 -29.59 -48.11
N LYS A 75 -16.98 -28.35 -48.58
CA LYS A 75 -17.78 -27.97 -49.75
C LYS A 75 -17.27 -28.62 -51.04
N ALA A 76 -15.94 -28.78 -51.19
CA ALA A 76 -15.36 -29.46 -52.34
C ALA A 76 -15.62 -30.97 -52.30
N ASP A 77 -15.48 -31.59 -51.13
CA ASP A 77 -15.82 -33.02 -50.91
C ASP A 77 -17.27 -33.30 -51.32
N LEU A 78 -18.20 -32.44 -50.90
CA LEU A 78 -19.63 -32.61 -51.18
C LEU A 78 -19.91 -32.55 -52.68
N ARG A 79 -19.34 -31.59 -53.41
CA ARG A 79 -19.47 -31.51 -54.88
C ARG A 79 -18.89 -32.74 -55.59
N ASN A 80 -17.79 -33.30 -55.10
CA ASN A 80 -17.21 -34.51 -55.67
C ASN A 80 -18.13 -35.71 -55.45
N ARG A 81 -18.73 -35.84 -54.26
CA ARG A 81 -19.69 -36.91 -53.95
C ARG A 81 -20.97 -36.82 -54.78
N ASP A 82 -21.47 -35.61 -55.00
CA ASP A 82 -22.62 -35.39 -55.88
C ASP A 82 -22.32 -35.86 -57.31
N ARG A 83 -21.13 -35.55 -57.83
CA ARG A 83 -20.70 -36.00 -59.16
C ARG A 83 -20.50 -37.52 -59.24
N GLU A 84 -19.91 -38.13 -58.23
CA GLU A 84 -19.76 -39.60 -58.15
C GLU A 84 -21.12 -40.31 -58.15
N MET A 85 -22.13 -39.74 -57.47
CA MET A 85 -23.50 -40.28 -57.50
C MET A 85 -24.12 -40.18 -58.90
N GLU A 86 -24.01 -39.03 -59.56
CA GLU A 86 -24.53 -38.82 -60.91
C GLU A 86 -23.89 -39.78 -61.93
N GLU A 87 -22.56 -39.93 -61.89
CA GLU A 87 -21.84 -40.89 -62.74
C GLU A 87 -22.31 -42.34 -62.51
N ALA A 88 -22.54 -42.74 -61.24
CA ALA A 88 -23.04 -44.08 -60.91
C ALA A 88 -24.49 -44.33 -61.38
N GLU A 89 -25.35 -43.31 -61.31
CA GLU A 89 -26.72 -43.38 -61.82
C GLU A 89 -26.76 -43.56 -63.34
N GLU A 90 -25.91 -42.81 -64.08
CA GLU A 90 -25.77 -42.95 -65.53
C GLU A 90 -25.31 -44.37 -65.92
N HIS A 91 -24.29 -44.91 -65.22
CA HIS A 91 -23.82 -46.27 -65.43
C HIS A 91 -24.93 -47.32 -65.25
N HIS A 92 -25.70 -47.22 -64.16
CA HIS A 92 -26.80 -48.15 -63.89
C HIS A 92 -27.90 -48.08 -64.98
N GLN A 93 -28.21 -46.88 -65.46
CA GLN A 93 -29.20 -46.70 -66.53
C GLN A 93 -28.80 -47.35 -67.86
N VAL A 94 -27.50 -47.33 -68.19
CA VAL A 94 -26.96 -48.00 -69.37
C VAL A 94 -27.07 -49.51 -69.24
N GLU A 95 -26.73 -50.08 -68.08
CA GLU A 95 -26.83 -51.52 -67.83
C GLU A 95 -28.26 -52.04 -67.98
N ILE A 96 -29.25 -51.34 -67.41
CA ILE A 96 -30.67 -51.71 -67.55
C ILE A 96 -31.09 -51.78 -69.03
N LYS A 97 -30.66 -50.82 -69.85
CA LYS A 97 -31.00 -50.80 -71.29
C LYS A 97 -30.40 -52.01 -72.04
N VAL A 98 -29.19 -52.43 -71.68
CA VAL A 98 -28.55 -53.62 -72.26
C VAL A 98 -29.31 -54.89 -71.88
N TYR A 99 -29.73 -55.03 -70.61
CA TYR A 99 -30.52 -56.18 -70.17
C TYR A 99 -31.87 -56.26 -70.88
N VAL A 100 -32.57 -55.13 -71.03
CA VAL A 100 -33.88 -55.07 -71.73
C VAL A 100 -33.74 -55.47 -73.21
N HIS A 101 -32.71 -55.00 -73.90
CA HIS A 101 -32.46 -55.36 -75.30
C HIS A 101 -32.18 -56.87 -75.46
N CYS A 102 -31.44 -57.47 -74.54
CA CYS A 102 -31.11 -58.89 -74.57
C CYS A 102 -32.36 -59.77 -74.41
N VAL A 103 -33.29 -59.37 -73.53
CA VAL A 103 -34.59 -60.06 -73.35
C VAL A 103 -35.44 -59.99 -74.62
N VAL A 104 -35.49 -58.83 -75.29
CA VAL A 104 -36.25 -58.65 -76.53
C VAL A 104 -35.76 -59.61 -77.63
N CYS A 105 -34.45 -59.76 -77.82
CA CYS A 105 -33.88 -60.66 -78.83
C CYS A 105 -34.15 -62.15 -78.58
N LEU A 106 -34.32 -62.56 -77.31
CA LEU A 106 -34.66 -63.94 -76.95
C LEU A 106 -36.11 -64.29 -77.26
N THR A 107 -37.02 -63.32 -77.24
CA THR A 107 -38.44 -63.51 -77.55
C THR A 107 -38.74 -63.74 -79.03
N ASP A 108 -37.91 -63.23 -79.94
CA ASP A 108 -38.15 -63.28 -81.39
C ASP A 108 -37.87 -64.65 -82.05
N SER A 109 -37.30 -65.61 -81.30
CA SER A 109 -36.75 -66.87 -81.87
C SER A 109 -37.62 -68.12 -81.66
N CYS A 110 -38.87 -68.01 -81.17
CA CYS A 110 -39.73 -69.17 -80.93
C CYS A 110 -41.11 -69.06 -81.61
N GLN A 111 -41.34 -69.80 -82.71
CA GLN A 111 -42.65 -69.99 -83.34
C GLN A 111 -42.88 -71.46 -83.71
N ASP A 112 -43.61 -72.16 -82.84
CA ASP A 112 -44.59 -73.22 -83.14
C ASP A 112 -45.13 -73.72 -81.78
N LEU A 113 -46.44 -73.99 -81.63
CA LEU A 113 -47.02 -75.06 -80.77
C LEU A 113 -48.54 -74.83 -80.54
N GLU A 114 -49.35 -75.84 -80.91
CA GLU A 114 -50.74 -76.03 -80.47
C GLU A 114 -50.87 -76.80 -79.12
N PRO A 115 -49.93 -77.66 -78.67
CA PRO A 115 -49.90 -78.13 -77.27
C PRO A 115 -49.64 -77.00 -76.26
N TRP A 116 -49.16 -75.86 -76.75
CA TRP A 116 -49.01 -74.65 -75.97
C TRP A 116 -50.35 -74.09 -75.52
N ARG A 117 -51.52 -74.35 -76.12
CA ARG A 117 -52.76 -73.69 -75.68
C ARG A 117 -53.24 -74.09 -74.28
N ALA A 118 -53.14 -75.36 -73.90
CA ALA A 118 -53.48 -75.84 -72.55
C ALA A 118 -52.41 -75.41 -71.52
N ASN A 119 -51.14 -75.54 -71.88
CA ASN A 119 -50.05 -75.00 -71.08
C ASN A 119 -50.09 -73.47 -71.00
N LEU A 120 -50.52 -72.77 -72.03
CA LEU A 120 -50.73 -71.32 -72.08
C LEU A 120 -51.91 -70.94 -71.21
N THR A 121 -52.98 -71.74 -71.16
CA THR A 121 -54.11 -71.46 -70.24
C THR A 121 -53.69 -71.64 -68.78
N ASN A 122 -52.92 -72.68 -68.45
CA ASN A 122 -52.34 -72.86 -67.10
C ASN A 122 -51.26 -71.80 -66.79
N CYS A 123 -50.41 -71.46 -67.75
CA CYS A 123 -49.42 -70.40 -67.64
C CYS A 123 -50.10 -69.04 -67.51
N LEU A 124 -51.21 -68.78 -68.21
CA LEU A 124 -52.03 -67.56 -68.10
C LEU A 124 -52.72 -67.51 -66.75
N HIS A 125 -53.23 -68.62 -66.23
CA HIS A 125 -53.81 -68.66 -64.89
C HIS A 125 -52.75 -68.44 -63.80
N GLY A 126 -51.58 -69.08 -63.94
CA GLY A 126 -50.40 -68.77 -63.12
C GLY A 126 -50.01 -67.31 -63.24
N LEU A 127 -49.98 -66.76 -64.47
CA LEU A 127 -49.69 -65.35 -64.73
C LEU A 127 -50.70 -64.44 -64.00
N PHE A 128 -52.00 -64.75 -64.06
CA PHE A 128 -53.06 -64.01 -63.39
C PHE A 128 -52.91 -64.04 -61.87
N VAL A 129 -52.61 -65.21 -61.28
CA VAL A 129 -52.35 -65.34 -59.83
C VAL A 129 -51.07 -64.59 -59.43
N TYR A 130 -50.01 -64.66 -60.23
CA TYR A 130 -48.81 -63.85 -60.03
C TYR A 130 -49.08 -62.36 -60.20
N GLN A 131 -49.96 -61.96 -61.12
CA GLN A 131 -50.41 -60.59 -61.32
C GLN A 131 -51.16 -60.08 -60.08
N GLU A 132 -52.07 -60.89 -59.55
CA GLU A 132 -52.85 -60.56 -58.35
C GLU A 132 -51.93 -60.47 -57.11
N GLN A 133 -50.95 -61.35 -56.98
CA GLN A 133 -49.93 -61.26 -55.93
C GLN A 133 -49.03 -60.02 -56.09
N MET A 134 -48.64 -59.66 -57.32
CA MET A 134 -47.89 -58.42 -57.60
C MET A 134 -48.72 -57.18 -57.29
N GLU A 135 -50.02 -57.17 -57.60
CA GLU A 135 -50.96 -56.11 -57.21
C GLU A 135 -51.14 -56.03 -55.69
N GLU A 136 -51.18 -57.16 -54.98
CA GLU A 136 -51.26 -57.17 -53.53
C GLU A 136 -49.98 -56.66 -52.87
N MET A 137 -48.82 -57.04 -53.43
CA MET A 137 -47.49 -56.58 -52.99
C MET A 137 -47.32 -55.08 -53.22
N THR A 138 -47.67 -54.57 -54.40
CA THR A 138 -47.65 -53.12 -54.69
C THR A 138 -48.59 -52.34 -53.76
N ARG A 139 -49.81 -52.85 -53.49
CA ARG A 139 -50.69 -52.25 -52.48
C ARG A 139 -50.09 -52.25 -51.06
N LYS A 140 -49.28 -53.25 -50.71
CA LYS A 140 -48.56 -53.29 -49.42
C LYS A 140 -47.41 -52.27 -49.40
N GLU A 141 -46.63 -52.18 -50.47
CA GLU A 141 -45.58 -51.17 -50.63
C GLU A 141 -46.14 -49.75 -50.55
N GLU A 142 -47.24 -49.45 -51.24
CA GLU A 142 -47.89 -48.13 -51.17
C GLU A 142 -48.38 -47.77 -49.77
N ARG A 143 -48.87 -48.75 -48.99
CA ARG A 143 -49.25 -48.53 -47.59
C ARG A 143 -48.03 -48.26 -46.73
N LEU A 144 -46.98 -49.05 -46.88
CA LEU A 144 -45.72 -48.87 -46.16
C LEU A 144 -45.06 -47.54 -46.51
N GLU A 145 -45.09 -47.10 -47.76
CA GLU A 145 -44.62 -45.77 -48.17
C GLU A 145 -45.40 -44.65 -47.52
N LYS A 146 -46.74 -44.76 -47.45
CA LYS A 146 -47.57 -43.77 -46.74
C LYS A 146 -47.26 -43.73 -45.25
N ASP A 147 -47.17 -44.89 -44.60
CA ASP A 147 -46.82 -44.98 -43.18
C ASP A 147 -45.41 -44.43 -42.92
N MET A 148 -44.45 -44.76 -43.78
CA MET A 148 -43.07 -44.23 -43.74
C MET A 148 -43.06 -42.70 -43.90
N ALA A 149 -43.83 -42.17 -44.85
CA ALA A 149 -43.95 -40.73 -45.07
C ALA A 149 -44.58 -40.02 -43.87
N GLU A 150 -45.59 -40.63 -43.23
CA GLU A 150 -46.22 -40.10 -42.02
C GLU A 150 -45.24 -40.09 -40.84
N VAL A 151 -44.50 -41.18 -40.63
CA VAL A 151 -43.46 -41.27 -39.59
C VAL A 151 -42.35 -40.24 -39.84
N LEU A 152 -41.91 -40.05 -41.08
CA LEU A 152 -40.91 -39.04 -41.44
C LEU A 152 -41.43 -37.61 -41.20
N LEU A 153 -42.69 -37.35 -41.52
CA LEU A 153 -43.32 -36.06 -41.26
C LEU A 153 -43.44 -35.78 -39.75
N GLN A 154 -43.83 -36.77 -38.96
CA GLN A 154 -43.88 -36.67 -37.50
C GLN A 154 -42.48 -36.46 -36.90
N ASN A 155 -41.47 -37.19 -37.39
CA ASN A 155 -40.09 -37.02 -36.96
C ASN A 155 -39.58 -35.59 -37.25
N LYS A 156 -39.84 -35.07 -38.46
CA LYS A 156 -39.55 -33.67 -38.81
C LYS A 156 -40.25 -32.67 -37.89
N ARG A 157 -41.56 -32.87 -37.62
CA ARG A 157 -42.33 -32.01 -36.70
C ARG A 157 -41.81 -32.01 -35.27
N LEU A 158 -41.26 -33.12 -34.79
CA LEU A 158 -40.73 -33.25 -33.43
C LEU A 158 -39.27 -32.77 -33.29
N THR A 159 -38.52 -32.73 -34.40
CA THR A 159 -37.11 -32.34 -34.40
C THR A 159 -36.93 -30.87 -34.02
N GLU A 160 -37.73 -29.96 -34.59
CA GLU A 160 -37.67 -28.52 -34.28
C GLU A 160 -37.99 -28.19 -32.81
N PRO A 161 -39.08 -28.69 -32.19
CA PRO A 161 -39.34 -28.52 -30.76
C PRO A 161 -38.23 -29.09 -29.89
N LEU A 162 -37.71 -30.28 -30.23
CA LEU A 162 -36.64 -30.91 -29.47
C LEU A 162 -35.35 -30.07 -29.53
N GLN A 163 -35.04 -29.50 -30.68
CA GLN A 163 -33.87 -28.65 -30.85
C GLN A 163 -34.02 -27.34 -30.08
N ARG A 164 -35.18 -26.68 -30.14
CA ARG A 164 -35.48 -25.49 -29.32
C ARG A 164 -35.38 -25.77 -27.83
N ALA A 165 -35.94 -26.87 -27.35
CA ALA A 165 -35.85 -27.25 -25.94
C ALA A 165 -34.40 -27.51 -25.51
N LYS A 166 -33.58 -28.12 -26.37
CA LYS A 166 -32.14 -28.30 -26.11
C LYS A 166 -31.42 -26.96 -26.04
N GLU A 167 -31.67 -26.05 -26.97
CA GLU A 167 -31.09 -24.70 -26.97
C GLU A 167 -31.48 -23.93 -25.69
N GLU A 168 -32.75 -23.96 -25.30
CA GLU A 168 -33.24 -23.35 -24.04
C GLU A 168 -32.54 -23.93 -22.81
N VAL A 169 -32.37 -25.25 -22.74
CA VAL A 169 -31.63 -25.89 -21.63
C VAL A 169 -30.19 -25.40 -21.59
N THR A 170 -29.51 -25.31 -22.73
CA THR A 170 -28.13 -24.81 -22.76
C THR A 170 -28.03 -23.34 -22.35
N GLU A 171 -29.02 -22.52 -22.71
CA GLU A 171 -29.06 -21.11 -22.34
C GLU A 171 -29.34 -20.92 -20.85
N LEU A 172 -30.31 -21.64 -20.30
CA LEU A 172 -30.61 -21.64 -18.87
C LEU A 172 -29.41 -22.13 -18.04
N GLN A 173 -28.68 -23.15 -18.52
CA GLN A 173 -27.45 -23.61 -17.88
C GLN A 173 -26.37 -22.53 -17.84
N LYS A 174 -26.19 -21.75 -18.91
CA LYS A 174 -25.27 -20.60 -18.94
C LYS A 174 -25.70 -19.52 -17.96
N GLN A 175 -26.98 -19.18 -17.92
CA GLN A 175 -27.52 -18.18 -16.99
C GLN A 175 -27.34 -18.61 -15.54
N GLN A 176 -27.58 -19.88 -15.21
CA GLN A 176 -27.36 -20.43 -13.88
C GLN A 176 -25.88 -20.35 -13.46
N ALA A 177 -24.96 -20.69 -14.38
CA ALA A 177 -23.53 -20.59 -14.12
C ALA A 177 -23.09 -19.14 -13.87
N ASN A 178 -23.64 -18.18 -14.62
CA ASN A 178 -23.38 -16.76 -14.40
C ASN A 178 -23.93 -16.29 -13.04
N TYR A 179 -25.16 -16.69 -12.69
CA TYR A 179 -25.77 -16.34 -11.41
C TYR A 179 -24.96 -16.86 -10.21
N GLU A 180 -24.43 -18.09 -10.28
CA GLU A 180 -23.56 -18.62 -9.22
C GLU A 180 -22.22 -17.84 -9.11
N LYS A 181 -21.64 -17.40 -10.25
CA LYS A 181 -20.47 -16.51 -10.25
C LYS A 181 -20.79 -15.14 -9.62
N ASP A 182 -21.95 -14.57 -9.92
CA ASP A 182 -22.37 -13.28 -9.37
C ASP A 182 -22.64 -13.39 -7.87
N LYS A 183 -23.26 -14.49 -7.43
CA LYS A 183 -23.53 -14.78 -6.02
C LYS A 183 -22.24 -14.91 -5.20
N THR A 184 -21.25 -15.62 -5.71
CA THR A 184 -19.93 -15.74 -5.06
C THR A 184 -19.18 -14.40 -5.03
N SER A 185 -19.23 -13.64 -6.13
CA SER A 185 -18.66 -12.30 -6.21
C SER A 185 -19.31 -11.32 -5.22
N LEU A 186 -20.64 -11.37 -5.10
CA LEU A 186 -21.42 -10.58 -4.16
C LEU A 186 -21.09 -10.95 -2.70
N ALA A 187 -20.92 -12.23 -2.39
CA ALA A 187 -20.49 -12.67 -1.07
C ALA A 187 -19.10 -12.12 -0.71
N GLY A 188 -18.15 -12.16 -1.65
CA GLY A 188 -16.82 -11.57 -1.48
C GLY A 188 -16.86 -10.06 -1.29
N ALA A 189 -17.69 -9.35 -2.07
CA ALA A 189 -17.87 -7.91 -1.93
C ALA A 189 -18.49 -7.53 -0.57
N LYS A 190 -19.50 -8.27 -0.11
CA LYS A 190 -20.11 -8.07 1.22
C LYS A 190 -19.11 -8.32 2.36
N ALA A 191 -18.23 -9.31 2.23
CA ALA A 191 -17.19 -9.57 3.21
C ALA A 191 -16.20 -8.39 3.28
N ARG A 192 -15.74 -7.88 2.13
CA ARG A 192 -14.86 -6.69 2.06
C ARG A 192 -15.54 -5.45 2.65
N LEU A 193 -16.82 -5.22 2.32
CA LEU A 193 -17.58 -4.10 2.88
C LEU A 193 -17.66 -4.16 4.41
N LYS A 194 -17.90 -5.35 4.98
CA LYS A 194 -17.95 -5.54 6.44
C LYS A 194 -16.61 -5.29 7.11
N VAL A 195 -15.48 -5.59 6.44
CA VAL A 195 -14.13 -5.27 6.95
C VAL A 195 -13.91 -3.75 6.92
N ALA A 196 -14.16 -3.11 5.78
CA ALA A 196 -14.03 -1.66 5.64
C ALA A 196 -14.92 -0.88 6.64
N ASP A 197 -16.15 -1.36 6.89
CA ASP A 197 -17.04 -0.77 7.89
C ASP A 197 -16.50 -0.83 9.32
N LYS A 198 -15.74 -1.89 9.65
CA LYS A 198 -15.05 -1.99 10.95
C LYS A 198 -13.88 -1.02 11.01
N GLU A 199 -13.03 -1.01 9.98
CA GLU A 199 -11.88 -0.09 9.88
C GLU A 199 -12.32 1.38 10.01
N ILE A 200 -13.43 1.76 9.36
CA ILE A 200 -14.00 3.11 9.49
C ILE A 200 -14.43 3.42 10.92
N LYS A 201 -15.02 2.45 11.63
CA LYS A 201 -15.44 2.65 13.03
C LYS A 201 -14.24 2.76 13.96
N ASP A 202 -13.23 1.92 13.76
CA ASP A 202 -12.00 1.92 14.55
C ASP A 202 -11.23 3.23 14.35
N LEU A 203 -11.03 3.67 13.10
CA LEU A 203 -10.39 4.96 12.77
C LEU A 203 -11.17 6.17 13.32
N LYS A 204 -12.50 6.13 13.30
CA LYS A 204 -13.32 7.19 13.91
C LYS A 204 -13.11 7.29 15.42
N TRP A 205 -13.04 6.14 16.10
CA TRP A 205 -12.76 6.10 17.53
C TRP A 205 -11.36 6.61 17.85
N GLU A 206 -10.35 6.18 17.09
CA GLU A 206 -8.98 6.66 17.26
C GLU A 206 -8.86 8.17 17.02
N HIS A 207 -9.55 8.70 16.01
CA HIS A 207 -9.59 10.13 15.72
C HIS A 207 -10.19 10.93 16.88
N GLU A 208 -11.31 10.48 17.45
CA GLU A 208 -11.96 11.13 18.60
C GLU A 208 -11.02 11.14 19.82
N VAL A 209 -10.38 10.01 20.13
CA VAL A 209 -9.42 9.91 21.24
C VAL A 209 -8.23 10.84 21.02
N LEU A 210 -7.69 10.88 19.80
CA LEU A 210 -6.56 11.75 19.47
C LEU A 210 -6.96 13.23 19.55
N GLY A 211 -8.17 13.60 19.12
CA GLY A 211 -8.70 14.95 19.23
C GLY A 211 -8.78 15.43 20.69
N GLN A 212 -9.27 14.58 21.60
CA GLN A 212 -9.32 14.89 23.03
C GLN A 212 -7.92 15.05 23.64
N ARG A 213 -6.97 14.18 23.28
CA ARG A 213 -5.57 14.29 23.72
C ARG A 213 -4.92 15.57 23.22
N PHE A 214 -5.15 15.92 21.96
CA PHE A 214 -4.64 17.15 21.36
C PHE A 214 -5.16 18.39 22.08
N SER A 215 -6.47 18.45 22.34
CA SER A 215 -7.07 19.56 23.10
C SER A 215 -6.44 19.72 24.49
N LYS A 216 -6.21 18.61 25.20
CA LYS A 216 -5.53 18.65 26.50
C LYS A 216 -4.10 19.20 26.41
N VAL A 217 -3.32 18.73 25.44
CA VAL A 217 -1.93 19.20 25.23
C VAL A 217 -1.90 20.68 24.83
N GLN A 218 -2.88 21.16 24.06
CA GLN A 218 -2.98 22.59 23.74
C GLN A 218 -3.21 23.43 25.00
N VAL A 219 -4.11 23.01 25.88
CA VAL A 219 -4.36 23.70 27.15
C VAL A 219 -3.11 23.71 28.03
N GLU A 220 -2.43 22.56 28.16
CA GLU A 220 -1.17 22.47 28.93
C GLU A 220 -0.07 23.39 28.38
N ARG A 221 0.06 23.45 27.04
CA ARG A 221 0.96 24.36 26.35
C ARG A 221 0.64 25.82 26.69
N ASP A 222 -0.62 26.21 26.56
CA ASP A 222 -1.07 27.59 26.77
C ASP A 222 -0.88 28.03 28.23
N ASP A 223 -1.19 27.15 29.17
CA ASP A 223 -0.94 27.36 30.60
C ASP A 223 0.56 27.51 30.90
N LEU A 224 1.41 26.70 30.27
CA LEU A 224 2.85 26.79 30.43
C LEU A 224 3.40 28.10 29.87
N TYR A 225 2.94 28.53 28.69
CA TYR A 225 3.29 29.84 28.14
C TYR A 225 2.87 30.97 29.06
N LYS A 226 1.65 30.93 29.61
CA LYS A 226 1.17 31.94 30.55
C LYS A 226 2.05 32.02 31.79
N LYS A 227 2.38 30.87 32.40
CA LYS A 227 3.27 30.80 33.57
C LYS A 227 4.68 31.31 33.23
N PHE A 228 5.21 30.96 32.07
CA PHE A 228 6.51 31.43 31.61
C PHE A 228 6.55 32.95 31.46
N THR A 229 5.54 33.55 30.82
CA THR A 229 5.43 35.00 30.69
C THR A 229 5.30 35.70 32.05
N GLN A 230 4.52 35.14 32.97
CA GLN A 230 4.39 35.66 34.34
C GLN A 230 5.73 35.62 35.07
N ALA A 231 6.44 34.48 35.04
CA ALA A 231 7.74 34.33 35.67
C ALA A 231 8.78 35.32 35.12
N ILE A 232 8.79 35.56 33.80
CA ILE A 232 9.66 36.59 33.19
C ILE A 232 9.33 37.98 33.75
N GLN A 233 8.05 38.34 33.77
CA GLN A 233 7.62 39.65 34.28
C GLN A 233 7.99 39.82 35.75
N GLU A 234 7.81 38.80 36.58
CA GLU A 234 8.20 38.81 37.99
C GLU A 234 9.71 39.00 38.17
N VAL A 235 10.53 38.26 37.43
CA VAL A 235 12.00 38.39 37.49
C VAL A 235 12.44 39.78 37.02
N GLN A 236 11.86 40.29 35.93
CA GLN A 236 12.14 41.65 35.44
C GLN A 236 11.75 42.72 36.46
N GLN A 237 10.58 42.61 37.08
CA GLN A 237 10.13 43.53 38.12
C GLN A 237 11.08 43.49 39.33
N GLN A 238 11.41 42.29 39.83
CA GLN A 238 12.31 42.14 40.98
C GLN A 238 13.71 42.70 40.70
N SER A 239 14.26 42.44 39.51
CA SER A 239 15.55 43.00 39.09
C SER A 239 15.47 44.53 38.96
N GLY A 240 14.39 45.06 38.37
CA GLY A 240 14.14 46.49 38.26
C GLY A 240 14.07 47.20 39.61
N PHE A 241 13.36 46.63 40.59
CA PHE A 241 13.30 47.17 41.95
C PHE A 241 14.67 47.15 42.64
N LYS A 242 15.44 46.06 42.49
CA LYS A 242 16.80 45.96 43.05
C LYS A 242 17.73 47.01 42.44
N ASN A 243 17.71 47.18 41.13
CA ASN A 243 18.52 48.18 40.42
C ASN A 243 18.17 49.60 40.88
N LEU A 244 16.88 49.93 40.94
CA LEU A 244 16.43 51.24 41.41
C LEU A 244 16.88 51.54 42.85
N LEU A 245 16.84 50.54 43.73
CA LEU A 245 17.29 50.69 45.10
C LEU A 245 18.81 50.92 45.17
N LEU A 246 19.59 50.19 44.37
CA LEU A 246 21.04 50.34 44.29
C LEU A 246 21.42 51.72 43.73
N GLU A 247 20.76 52.19 42.68
CA GLU A 247 20.96 53.54 42.13
C GLU A 247 20.70 54.62 43.17
N ARG A 248 19.61 54.51 43.95
CA ARG A 248 19.31 55.45 45.04
C ARG A 248 20.36 55.43 46.15
N LYS A 249 20.81 54.25 46.58
CA LYS A 249 21.87 54.11 47.59
C LYS A 249 23.19 54.67 47.09
N LEU A 250 23.55 54.37 45.84
CA LEU A 250 24.77 54.87 45.22
C LEU A 250 24.73 56.40 45.13
N GLY A 251 23.64 56.98 44.62
CA GLY A 251 23.46 58.43 44.59
C GLY A 251 23.55 59.09 45.97
N ALA A 252 22.96 58.48 47.01
CA ALA A 252 23.09 58.97 48.38
C ALA A 252 24.55 58.92 48.89
N LEU A 253 25.27 57.82 48.62
CA LEU A 253 26.67 57.67 49.00
C LEU A 253 27.57 58.65 48.24
N THR A 254 27.36 58.83 46.94
CA THR A 254 28.06 59.83 46.12
C THR A 254 27.85 61.23 46.68
N ASN A 255 26.61 61.62 46.99
CA ASN A 255 26.33 62.92 47.60
C ASN A 255 27.03 63.09 48.97
N THR A 256 27.13 62.02 49.77
CA THR A 256 27.88 62.09 51.04
C THR A 256 29.39 62.18 50.82
N LEU A 257 29.92 61.49 49.81
CA LEU A 257 31.33 61.52 49.44
C LEU A 257 31.71 62.92 48.96
N GLU A 258 30.95 63.49 48.02
CA GLU A 258 31.16 64.85 47.51
C GLU A 258 31.16 65.89 48.64
N LYS A 259 30.23 65.78 49.60
CA LYS A 259 30.22 66.64 50.79
C LYS A 259 31.46 66.46 51.66
N LYS A 260 31.96 65.23 51.84
CA LYS A 260 33.14 64.93 52.65
C LYS A 260 34.43 65.37 51.96
N GLU A 261 34.53 65.21 50.65
CA GLU A 261 35.63 65.73 49.83
C GLU A 261 35.68 67.26 49.87
N ALA A 262 34.53 67.93 49.75
CA ALA A 262 34.46 69.38 49.91
C ALA A 262 34.95 69.83 51.29
N GLN A 263 34.49 69.17 52.38
CA GLN A 263 34.94 69.42 53.74
C GLN A 263 36.46 69.18 53.91
N LEU A 264 36.98 68.10 53.32
CA LEU A 264 38.41 67.77 53.39
C LEU A 264 39.25 68.80 52.64
N ASN A 265 38.83 69.19 51.44
CA ASN A 265 39.52 70.20 50.63
C ASN A 265 39.60 71.56 51.34
N GLU A 266 38.53 71.96 52.03
CA GLU A 266 38.52 73.16 52.87
C GLU A 266 39.56 73.06 54.01
N VAL A 267 39.59 71.94 54.73
CA VAL A 267 40.55 71.72 55.83
C VAL A 267 42.00 71.64 55.34
N LEU A 268 42.24 71.00 54.20
CA LEU A 268 43.56 70.90 53.57
C LEU A 268 44.07 72.25 53.07
N PHE A 269 43.18 73.15 52.61
CA PHE A 269 43.56 74.52 52.27
C PHE A 269 43.99 75.33 53.50
N CYS A 270 43.34 75.09 54.64
CA CYS A 270 43.64 75.78 55.90
C CYS A 270 44.89 75.26 56.62
N ASN A 271 45.33 74.02 56.39
CA ASN A 271 46.45 73.41 57.12
C ASN A 271 47.39 72.61 56.17
N GLN A 272 48.70 72.89 56.22
CA GLN A 272 49.75 72.11 55.52
C GLN A 272 49.99 70.72 56.15
N THR A 273 48.94 69.91 56.31
CA THR A 273 48.94 68.61 56.99
C THR A 273 48.92 67.40 56.05
N THR A 274 49.43 67.55 54.82
CA THR A 274 49.46 66.48 53.81
C THR A 274 50.26 65.26 54.24
N LEU A 275 51.39 65.44 54.95
CA LEU A 275 52.28 64.34 55.37
C LEU A 275 51.65 63.35 56.36
N PHE A 276 50.79 63.82 57.28
CA PHE A 276 50.14 62.95 58.26
C PHE A 276 49.03 62.08 57.65
N VAL A 277 48.41 62.55 56.57
CA VAL A 277 47.37 61.79 55.84
C VAL A 277 47.98 60.59 55.11
N PHE A 278 49.15 60.76 54.50
CA PHE A 278 49.84 59.65 53.80
C PHE A 278 50.24 58.51 54.73
N SER A 279 50.75 58.79 55.94
CA SER A 279 51.15 57.72 56.86
C SER A 279 49.96 56.92 57.40
N LEU A 280 48.82 57.58 57.63
CA LEU A 280 47.58 56.89 58.01
C LEU A 280 47.02 56.04 56.87
N GLN A 281 47.13 56.51 55.62
CA GLN A 281 46.71 55.75 54.44
C GLN A 281 47.54 54.46 54.29
N GLU A 282 48.86 54.53 54.45
CA GLU A 282 49.72 53.34 54.41
C GLU A 282 49.37 52.32 55.49
N VAL A 283 49.07 52.78 56.71
CA VAL A 283 48.62 51.91 57.82
C VAL A 283 47.27 51.28 57.49
N LEU A 284 46.33 52.03 56.91
CA LEU A 284 45.02 51.51 56.53
C LEU A 284 45.14 50.45 55.42
N ASP A 285 45.98 50.70 54.41
CA ASP A 285 46.22 49.76 53.31
C ASP A 285 46.90 48.48 53.82
N SER A 286 47.89 48.60 54.71
CA SER A 286 48.50 47.45 55.37
C SER A 286 47.49 46.61 56.15
N LYS A 287 46.60 47.25 56.93
CA LYS A 287 45.54 46.55 57.67
C LYS A 287 44.52 45.89 56.73
N ASN A 288 44.15 46.54 55.63
CA ASN A 288 43.25 45.99 54.64
C ASN A 288 43.83 44.76 53.93
N ILE A 289 45.13 44.76 53.63
CA ILE A 289 45.83 43.59 53.09
C ILE A 289 45.79 42.46 54.12
N ALA A 290 46.13 42.72 55.39
CA ALA A 290 46.08 41.73 56.45
C ALA A 290 44.68 41.12 56.64
N ILE A 291 43.61 41.91 56.50
CA ILE A 291 42.23 41.42 56.55
C ILE A 291 41.96 40.45 55.39
N LYS A 292 42.40 40.80 54.16
CA LYS A 292 42.24 39.92 52.99
C LYS A 292 42.99 38.61 53.17
N ASP A 293 44.22 38.66 53.68
CA ASP A 293 45.04 37.47 53.92
C ASP A 293 44.40 36.55 54.98
N LEU A 294 43.92 37.11 56.09
CA LEU A 294 43.24 36.32 57.13
C LEU A 294 41.93 35.71 56.62
N GLN A 295 41.18 36.42 55.79
CA GLN A 295 39.97 35.87 55.15
C GLN A 295 40.30 34.71 54.21
N TYR A 296 41.39 34.83 53.43
CA TYR A 296 41.87 33.74 52.58
C TYR A 296 42.30 32.53 53.40
N GLU A 297 43.06 32.73 54.47
CA GLU A 297 43.51 31.66 55.35
C GLU A 297 42.34 30.94 56.04
N LEU A 298 41.34 31.68 56.50
CA LEU A 298 40.12 31.10 57.05
C LEU A 298 39.40 30.22 56.01
N ALA A 299 39.27 30.70 54.77
CA ALA A 299 38.67 29.94 53.68
C ALA A 299 39.47 28.68 53.34
N ARG A 300 40.80 28.77 53.32
CA ARG A 300 41.71 27.65 53.09
C ARG A 300 41.55 26.55 54.16
N VAL A 301 41.52 26.94 55.43
CA VAL A 301 41.35 26.00 56.55
C VAL A 301 39.94 25.38 56.56
N CYS A 302 38.89 26.18 56.31
CA CYS A 302 37.53 25.67 56.21
C CYS A 302 37.38 24.63 55.08
N LYS A 303 38.01 24.89 53.93
CA LYS A 303 38.06 23.94 52.81
C LYS A 303 38.77 22.64 53.19
N ALA A 304 39.98 22.74 53.79
CA ALA A 304 40.72 21.57 54.25
C ALA A 304 39.93 20.73 55.27
N ARG A 305 39.21 21.37 56.19
CA ARG A 305 38.32 20.69 57.15
C ARG A 305 37.19 19.94 56.47
N ASN A 306 36.52 20.56 55.50
CA ASN A 306 35.42 19.92 54.76
C ASN A 306 35.92 18.75 53.90
N ASP A 307 37.07 18.90 53.24
CA ASP A 307 37.68 17.81 52.46
C ASP A 307 38.08 16.63 53.38
N LEU A 308 38.66 16.91 54.55
CA LEU A 308 39.00 15.90 55.55
C LEU A 308 37.75 15.13 56.03
N LEU A 309 36.66 15.84 56.34
CA LEU A 309 35.40 15.22 56.73
C LEU A 309 34.93 14.23 55.66
N ARG A 310 34.87 14.64 54.38
CA ARG A 310 34.49 13.76 53.27
C ARG A 310 35.40 12.53 53.13
N THR A 311 36.70 12.69 53.33
CA THR A 311 37.61 11.53 53.31
C THR A 311 37.35 10.55 54.45
N TYR A 312 37.01 11.03 55.64
CA TYR A 312 36.64 10.16 56.76
C TYR A 312 35.31 9.45 56.51
N GLU A 313 34.31 10.16 55.98
CA GLU A 313 33.01 9.58 55.60
C GLU A 313 33.19 8.45 54.58
N ALA A 314 33.95 8.69 53.50
CA ALA A 314 34.24 7.67 52.49
C ALA A 314 35.00 6.47 53.07
N ARG A 315 35.94 6.70 53.99
CA ARG A 315 36.68 5.62 54.67
C ARG A 315 35.78 4.79 55.59
N LEU A 316 34.92 5.44 56.37
CA LEU A 316 33.98 4.75 57.26
C LEU A 316 32.99 3.89 56.48
N GLN A 317 32.46 4.42 55.37
CA GLN A 317 31.62 3.65 54.44
C GLN A 317 32.37 2.46 53.84
N ALA A 318 33.64 2.63 53.44
CA ALA A 318 34.46 1.53 52.91
C ALA A 318 34.71 0.40 53.93
N PHE A 319 34.70 0.70 55.23
CA PHE A 319 34.77 -0.31 56.30
C PHE A 319 33.41 -0.85 56.73
N GLY A 320 32.32 -0.47 56.03
CA GLY A 320 30.97 -0.95 56.30
C GLY A 320 30.30 -0.33 57.52
N ILE A 321 30.81 0.81 58.01
CA ILE A 321 30.23 1.56 59.14
C ILE A 321 29.31 2.65 58.58
N PRO A 322 27.98 2.55 58.74
CA PRO A 322 27.04 3.58 58.32
C PRO A 322 27.23 4.86 59.12
N MET A 323 27.11 6.03 58.47
CA MET A 323 27.26 7.33 59.12
C MET A 323 26.20 7.58 60.21
N GLU A 324 25.07 6.86 60.12
CA GLU A 324 23.97 6.88 61.08
C GLU A 324 24.35 6.28 62.44
N GLU A 325 25.37 5.43 62.52
CA GLU A 325 25.81 4.78 63.76
C GLU A 325 26.75 5.65 64.62
N LEU A 326 27.28 6.77 64.09
CA LEU A 326 28.21 7.65 64.83
C LEU A 326 27.54 8.49 65.93
N GLY A 327 26.22 8.63 65.92
CA GLY A 327 25.48 9.37 66.96
C GLY A 327 25.66 10.90 66.96
N PHE A 328 26.42 11.47 66.02
CA PHE A 328 26.54 12.92 65.81
C PHE A 328 26.67 13.25 64.33
N LYS A 329 26.25 14.47 63.93
CA LYS A 329 26.42 15.00 62.58
C LYS A 329 27.53 16.06 62.58
N PRO A 330 28.64 15.87 61.84
CA PRO A 330 29.66 16.90 61.70
C PRO A 330 29.07 18.19 61.11
N LEU A 331 29.39 19.34 61.69
CA LEU A 331 28.97 20.64 61.16
C LEU A 331 29.93 21.07 60.03
N GLU A 332 29.45 21.12 58.79
CA GLU A 332 30.23 21.65 57.66
C GLU A 332 30.59 23.12 57.89
N SER A 333 31.85 23.49 57.65
CA SER A 333 32.26 24.91 57.74
C SER A 333 31.78 25.63 56.49
N SER A 334 30.80 26.51 56.65
CA SER A 334 30.45 27.49 55.61
C SER A 334 31.12 28.83 55.94
N VAL A 335 31.94 29.33 55.02
CA VAL A 335 32.39 30.72 55.07
C VAL A 335 31.27 31.55 54.47
N ALA A 336 30.72 32.49 55.25
CA ALA A 336 29.55 33.28 54.88
C ALA A 336 29.68 33.84 53.45
N GLY A 337 28.79 33.39 52.55
CA GLY A 337 28.65 33.90 51.19
C GLY A 337 29.53 33.28 50.10
N HIS A 338 30.42 32.32 50.41
CA HIS A 338 31.28 31.68 49.39
C HIS A 338 31.14 30.15 49.37
N LEU A 339 30.83 29.60 48.19
CA LEU A 339 30.91 28.17 47.90
C LEU A 339 32.40 27.77 47.76
N LEU A 340 32.92 27.05 48.75
CA LEU A 340 34.29 26.54 48.72
C LEU A 340 34.36 25.33 47.76
N GLY A 341 35.10 25.46 46.65
CA GLY A 341 35.29 24.36 45.70
C GLY A 341 36.08 23.19 46.30
N GLN A 342 35.98 21.99 45.72
CA GLN A 342 36.65 20.77 46.22
C GLN A 342 38.18 20.83 46.08
N GLY A 343 38.90 20.27 47.05
CA GLY A 343 40.35 20.09 46.98
C GLY A 343 40.76 18.69 46.48
N PRO A 344 42.07 18.44 46.28
CA PRO A 344 42.58 17.17 45.79
C PRO A 344 42.16 15.96 46.64
N ALA A 345 42.06 16.12 47.96
CA ALA A 345 41.62 15.05 48.87
C ALA A 345 40.13 14.70 48.72
N GLY A 346 39.28 15.68 48.38
CA GLY A 346 37.87 15.48 48.09
C GLY A 346 37.61 14.80 46.73
N LEU A 347 38.57 14.89 45.79
CA LEU A 347 38.49 14.21 44.48
C LEU A 347 38.80 12.71 44.57
N VAL A 348 39.63 12.28 45.53
CA VAL A 348 39.99 10.86 45.74
C VAL A 348 38.89 10.08 46.48
N SER A 349 37.95 10.78 47.11
CA SER A 349 36.80 10.20 47.82
C SER A 349 35.51 10.18 47.00
N ALA A 350 35.54 10.62 45.74
CA ALA A 350 34.41 10.46 44.83
C ALA A 350 34.29 8.97 44.43
N PRO A 351 33.10 8.35 44.56
CA PRO A 351 32.90 7.01 44.04
C PRO A 351 33.01 7.03 42.52
N THR A 352 33.81 6.13 41.95
CA THR A 352 33.75 5.77 40.52
C THR A 352 32.49 5.01 40.21
#